data_AF-A0A2H1YEP2-F1
#
_entry.id   AF-A0A2H1YEP2-F1
#
_cell.length_a   1.000
_cell.length_b   1.000
_cell.length_c   1.000
_cell.angle_alpha   90.00
_cell.angle_beta   90.00
_cell.angle_gamma   90.00
#
_symmetry.space_group_name_H-M   'P 1'
#
loop_
_entity.id
_entity.type
_entity.pdbx_description
1 polymer ?
#
loop_
_entity_poly.entity_id
_entity_poly.type
_entity_poly.pdbx_seq_one_letter_code
_entity_poly.pdbx_strand_id
1 'polypeptide(L)'
;MLKRTLFFGNKSLIDIKVLEIIKEYDEHDLITPIKAELLKTLTQTVYFEDKKSPLMVALTSTTNSLQQCFSGKTRKLIYPKLWI
;
A
#
# COMPACT_ATOMS: atom_id res chain seq x y z
N MET A 1 18.13 1.74 -20.46
CA MET A 1 17.19 2.60 -19.70
C MET A 1 15.71 2.20 -19.85
N LEU A 2 15.37 1.02 -20.40
CA LEU A 2 13.99 0.64 -20.79
C LEU A 2 13.40 -0.61 -20.09
N LYS A 3 14.08 -1.19 -19.10
CA LYS A 3 13.56 -2.38 -18.38
C LYS A 3 12.76 -2.07 -17.10
N ARG A 4 12.51 -0.79 -16.79
CA ARG A 4 11.90 -0.38 -15.51
C ARG A 4 10.41 -0.06 -15.61
N THR A 5 9.82 -0.02 -16.80
CA THR A 5 8.44 0.46 -17.00
C THR A 5 7.44 -0.67 -17.27
N LEU A 6 7.89 -1.84 -17.74
CA LEU A 6 7.01 -2.91 -18.24
C LEU A 6 6.59 -3.98 -17.19
N PHE A 7 7.06 -3.90 -15.93
CA PHE A 7 6.71 -4.84 -14.86
C PHE A 7 5.80 -4.25 -13.76
N PHE A 8 5.34 -3.00 -13.91
CA PHE A 8 4.59 -2.25 -12.88
C PHE A 8 3.08 -2.11 -13.17
N GLY A 9 2.49 -3.02 -13.93
CA GLY A 9 1.03 -3.10 -14.01
C GLY A 9 0.46 -3.65 -12.70
N ASN A 10 0.09 -2.77 -11.75
CA ASN A 10 -0.53 -3.11 -10.45
C ASN A 10 0.35 -3.88 -9.43
N LYS A 11 1.62 -3.50 -9.23
CA LYS A 11 2.38 -4.02 -8.08
C LYS A 11 1.94 -3.29 -6.80
N SER A 12 1.57 -4.03 -5.76
CA SER A 12 1.12 -3.43 -4.50
C SER A 12 2.27 -2.63 -3.85
N LEU A 13 1.94 -1.57 -3.12
CA LEU A 13 2.91 -0.79 -2.33
C LEU A 13 3.79 -1.70 -1.45
N ILE A 14 3.15 -2.71 -0.86
CA ILE A 14 3.79 -3.66 0.04
C ILE A 14 4.78 -4.53 -0.71
N ASP A 15 4.45 -4.98 -1.92
CA ASP A 15 5.37 -5.83 -2.68
C ASP A 15 6.65 -5.07 -3.04
N ILE A 16 6.56 -3.78 -3.34
CA ILE A 16 7.73 -2.93 -3.61
C ILE A 16 8.60 -2.88 -2.37
N LYS A 17 8.02 -2.63 -1.19
CA LYS A 17 8.79 -2.60 0.06
C LYS A 17 9.41 -3.95 0.40
N VAL A 18 8.67 -5.05 0.21
CA VAL A 18 9.20 -6.40 0.45
C VAL A 18 10.38 -6.69 -0.46
N LEU A 19 10.31 -6.30 -1.75
CA LEU A 19 11.44 -6.44 -2.67
C LEU A 19 12.66 -5.60 -2.28
N GLU A 20 12.46 -4.45 -1.62
CA GLU A 20 13.55 -3.64 -1.07
C GLU A 20 14.17 -4.34 0.14
N ILE A 21 13.35 -4.82 1.08
CA ILE A 21 13.80 -5.53 2.28
C ILE A 21 14.60 -6.79 1.91
N ILE A 22 14.13 -7.60 0.97
CA ILE A 22 14.84 -8.83 0.54
C ILE A 22 16.22 -8.52 -0.07
N LYS A 23 16.43 -7.31 -0.61
CA LYS A 23 17.74 -6.90 -1.13
C LYS A 23 18.68 -6.36 -0.06
N GLU A 24 18.12 -5.87 1.04
CA GLU A 24 18.88 -5.23 2.12
C GLU A 24 19.24 -6.23 3.23
N TYR A 25 18.39 -7.21 3.48
CA TYR A 25 18.57 -8.22 4.52
C TYR A 25 18.85 -9.58 3.89
N ASP A 26 19.97 -10.21 4.23
CA ASP A 26 20.26 -11.63 3.98
C ASP A 26 19.64 -12.50 5.09
N GLU A 27 18.39 -12.18 5.44
CA GLU A 27 17.61 -12.84 6.47
C GLU A 27 16.24 -13.16 5.88
N HIS A 28 15.79 -14.40 6.08
CA HIS A 28 14.51 -14.88 5.57
C HIS A 28 13.41 -14.85 6.63
N ASP A 29 13.77 -14.71 7.90
CA ASP A 29 12.83 -14.60 9.00
C ASP A 29 12.37 -13.16 9.26
N LEU A 30 11.15 -13.02 9.79
CA LEU A 30 10.55 -11.72 10.11
C LEU A 30 11.06 -11.17 11.44
N ILE A 31 12.31 -10.72 11.48
CA ILE A 31 12.96 -10.13 12.65
C ILE A 31 12.46 -8.70 12.93
N THR A 32 12.71 -8.20 14.15
CA THR A 32 12.29 -6.85 14.60
C THR A 32 12.62 -5.71 13.62
N PRO A 33 13.86 -5.59 13.06
CA PRO A 33 14.14 -4.51 12.11
C PRO A 33 13.33 -4.62 10.81
N ILE A 34 13.13 -5.83 10.28
CA ILE A 34 12.29 -6.07 9.10
C ILE A 34 10.82 -5.69 9.37
N LYS A 35 10.29 -6.08 10.54
CA LYS A 35 8.94 -5.67 10.97
C LYS A 35 8.80 -4.16 11.05
N ALA A 36 9.79 -3.48 11.64
CA ALA A 36 9.79 -2.03 11.74
C ALA A 36 9.78 -1.36 10.36
N GLU A 37 10.53 -1.88 9.39
CA GLU A 37 10.54 -1.39 8.02
C GLU A 37 9.22 -1.60 7.27
N LEU A 38 8.59 -2.76 7.43
CA LEU A 38 7.26 -3.01 6.88
C LEU A 38 6.24 -2.05 7.49
N LEU A 39 6.28 -1.84 8.81
CA LEU A 39 5.37 -0.93 9.49
C LEU A 39 5.53 0.53 9.04
N LYS A 40 6.76 0.96 8.69
CA LYS A 40 7.00 2.29 8.11
C LYS A 40 6.24 2.51 6.80
N THR A 41 5.84 1.47 6.06
CA THR A 41 5.00 1.66 4.85
C THR A 41 3.65 2.29 5.16
N LEU A 42 3.11 2.04 6.35
CA LEU A 42 1.81 2.54 6.78
C LEU A 42 1.79 4.07 6.95
N THR A 43 2.97 4.70 7.11
CA THR A 43 3.09 6.16 7.22
C THR A 43 3.36 6.85 5.88
N GLN A 44 3.57 6.08 4.79
CA GLN A 44 3.75 6.65 3.46
C GLN A 44 2.50 7.40 3.02
N THR A 45 2.71 8.55 2.37
CA THR A 45 1.60 9.38 1.87
C THR A 45 0.99 8.76 0.61
N VAL A 46 -0.32 8.60 0.62
CA VAL A 46 -1.12 8.14 -0.51
C VAL A 46 -2.22 9.14 -0.83
N TYR A 47 -2.85 8.96 -1.99
CA TYR A 47 -3.85 9.89 -2.52
C TYR A 47 -5.23 9.25 -2.56
N PHE A 48 -6.22 9.99 -2.08
CA PHE A 48 -7.64 9.70 -2.22
C PHE A 48 -8.26 10.86 -2.99
N GLU A 49 -8.46 10.66 -4.29
CA GLU A 49 -8.92 11.74 -5.18
C GLU A 49 -8.01 12.97 -4.99
N ASP A 50 -8.51 14.05 -4.41
CA ASP A 50 -7.77 15.31 -4.21
C ASP A 50 -7.12 15.45 -2.81
N LYS A 51 -7.26 14.44 -1.95
CA LYS A 51 -6.77 14.46 -0.56
C LYS A 51 -5.54 13.58 -0.38
N LYS A 52 -4.58 14.06 0.42
CA LYS A 52 -3.39 13.29 0.82
C LYS A 52 -3.53 12.83 2.26
N SER A 53 -3.14 11.60 2.55
CA SER A 53 -3.09 11.07 3.91
C SER A 53 -2.05 9.95 4.02
N PRO A 54 -1.62 9.59 5.25
CA PRO A 54 -0.85 8.36 5.45
C PRO A 54 -1.66 7.12 5.03
N LEU A 55 -0.97 6.09 4.52
CA LEU A 55 -1.59 4.83 4.08
C LEU A 55 -2.53 4.24 5.14
N MET A 56 -2.14 4.26 6.41
CA MET A 56 -2.96 3.76 7.52
C MET A 56 -4.33 4.47 7.62
N VAL A 57 -4.38 5.79 7.41
CA VAL A 57 -5.64 6.56 7.43
C VAL A 57 -6.48 6.22 6.20
N ALA A 58 -5.81 6.08 5.06
CA ALA A 58 -6.42 5.68 3.79
C ALA A 58 -7.10 4.29 3.88
N LEU A 59 -6.48 3.32 4.56
CA LEU A 59 -7.04 1.98 4.78
C LEU A 59 -8.37 2.05 5.55
N THR A 60 -8.50 2.92 6.54
CA THR A 60 -9.77 3.12 7.26
C THR A 60 -10.87 3.60 6.33
N SER A 61 -10.58 4.51 5.40
CA SER A 61 -11.55 4.95 4.38
C SER A 61 -11.96 3.82 3.45
N THR A 62 -11.03 2.97 3.03
CA THR A 62 -11.35 1.75 2.26
C THR A 62 -12.26 0.82 3.04
N THR A 63 -11.95 0.53 4.31
CA THR A 63 -12.77 -0.31 5.19
C THR A 63 -14.18 0.26 5.36
N ASN A 64 -14.32 1.58 5.52
CA ASN A 64 -15.62 2.24 5.60
C ASN A 64 -16.40 2.10 4.28
N SER A 65 -15.76 2.26 3.12
CA SER A 65 -16.43 2.04 1.83
C SER A 65 -16.86 0.59 1.63
N LEU A 66 -16.04 -0.37 2.09
CA LEU A 66 -16.37 -1.80 2.07
C LEU A 66 -17.58 -2.11 2.95
N GLN A 67 -17.63 -1.55 4.17
CA GLN A 67 -18.80 -1.67 5.05
C GLN A 67 -20.07 -1.10 4.41
N GLN A 68 -19.95 0.01 3.69
CA GLN A 68 -21.09 0.59 2.96
C GLN A 68 -21.55 -0.31 1.81
N CYS A 69 -20.62 -1.01 1.15
CA CYS A 69 -20.96 -2.02 0.15
C CYS A 69 -21.75 -3.18 0.77
N PHE A 70 -21.29 -3.71 1.91
CA PHE A 70 -21.99 -4.81 2.58
C PHE A 70 -23.34 -4.42 3.18
N SER A 71 -23.53 -3.15 3.55
CA SER A 71 -24.83 -2.63 3.97
C SER A 71 -25.75 -2.23 2.81
N GLY A 72 -25.32 -2.42 1.56
CA GLY A 72 -26.12 -2.11 0.36
C GLY A 72 -26.24 -0.62 0.03
N LYS A 73 -25.50 0.25 0.72
CA LYS A 73 -25.54 1.71 0.53
C LYS A 73 -24.80 2.19 -0.71
N THR A 74 -23.76 1.47 -1.12
CA THR A 74 -22.96 1.77 -2.32
C THR A 74 -22.52 0.47 -2.99
N ARG A 75 -22.06 0.54 -4.24
CA ARG A 75 -21.39 -0.57 -4.93
C ARG A 75 -19.94 -0.24 -5.31
N LYS A 76 -19.46 0.96 -4.95
CA LYS A 76 -18.12 1.43 -5.30
C LYS A 76 -17.20 1.35 -4.10
N LEU A 77 -16.14 0.55 -4.23
CA LEU A 77 -15.02 0.55 -3.29
C LEU A 77 -14.09 1.72 -3.59
N ILE A 78 -13.56 2.31 -2.53
CA ILE A 78 -12.61 3.41 -2.64
C ILE A 78 -11.24 2.92 -2.16
N TYR A 79 -10.25 2.99 -3.05
CA TYR A 79 -8.88 2.58 -2.78
C TYR A 79 -7.94 3.77 -2.83
N PRO A 80 -6.89 3.79 -1.98
CA PRO A 80 -5.80 4.74 -2.14
C PRO A 80 -5.11 4.52 -3.48
N LYS A 81 -4.77 5.63 -4.14
CA LYS A 81 -3.91 5.62 -5.32
C LYS A 81 -2.49 5.99 -4.92
N LEU A 82 -1.57 5.27 -5.53
CA LEU A 82 -0.17 5.68 -5.58
C LEU A 82 -0.02 6.90 -6.47
N TRP A 83 0.89 7.80 -6.11
CA TRP A 83 1.35 8.83 -7.04
C TRP A 83 2.15 8.14 -8.14
N ILE A 84 1.55 7.95 -9.31
CA ILE A 84 2.19 7.44 -10.52
C ILE A 84 2.02 8.52 -11.60
#